data_AF-A0A3R5WYX8-F1
#
_entry.id   AF-A0A3R5WYX8-F1
#
_cell.length_a   1.000
_cell.length_b   1.000
_cell.length_c   1.000
_cell.angle_alpha   90.00
_cell.angle_beta   90.00
_cell.angle_gamma   90.00
#
_symmetry.space_group_name_H-M   'P 1'
#
loop_
_entity.id
_entity.type
_entity.pdbx_description
1 polymer ?
#
loop_
_entity_poly.entity_id
_entity_poly.type
_entity_poly.pdbx_seq_one_letter_code
_entity_poly.pdbx_strand_id
1 'polypeptide(L)'
;MTKSKLIAIDFDGTIVDDAYPAVGRAKFFAFETLKKLQADGHRLILWTYRHGKELEEAVNFCKENGVEFYAVNNSFEGENFNPEKASRKLNADIFIDDRNLGGFPGWGEVYKIINEKIQFNIEEHGAHKPKKKKGWFSF
;
A
#
# COMPACT_ATOMS: atom_id res chain seq x y z
N MET A 1 3.34 23.10 -1.61
CA MET A 1 3.22 21.95 -0.69
C MET A 1 2.25 20.96 -1.31
N THR A 2 2.62 19.69 -1.42
CA THR A 2 1.69 18.61 -1.79
C THR A 2 0.61 18.51 -0.70
N LYS A 3 -0.66 18.34 -1.09
CA LYS A 3 -1.75 18.15 -0.12
C LYS A 3 -1.49 16.82 0.61
N SER A 4 -1.38 16.86 1.93
CA SER A 4 -1.25 15.64 2.76
C SER A 4 -2.40 14.66 2.47
N LYS A 5 -2.09 13.37 2.51
CA LYS A 5 -3.00 12.26 2.17
C LYS A 5 -3.02 11.22 3.28
N LEU A 6 -4.18 10.62 3.50
CA LEU A 6 -4.33 9.38 4.26
C LEU A 6 -4.22 8.21 3.28
N ILE A 7 -3.22 7.37 3.47
CA ILE A 7 -2.92 6.25 2.57
C ILE A 7 -3.06 4.95 3.35
N ALA A 8 -4.08 4.16 3.02
CA ALA A 8 -4.27 2.82 3.56
C ALA A 8 -3.43 1.82 2.76
N ILE A 9 -2.61 1.04 3.45
CA ILE A 9 -1.62 0.14 2.85
C ILE A 9 -1.82 -1.27 3.41
N ASP A 10 -2.07 -2.21 2.53
CA ASP A 10 -2.08 -3.64 2.86
C ASP A 10 -0.68 -4.15 3.25
N PHE A 11 -0.64 -5.28 3.96
CA PHE A 11 0.60 -5.89 4.44
C PHE A 11 1.07 -7.05 3.54
N ASP A 12 0.29 -8.13 3.46
CA ASP A 12 0.67 -9.40 2.83
C ASP A 12 0.50 -9.35 1.32
N GLY A 13 1.59 -9.45 0.57
CA GLY A 13 1.56 -9.23 -0.88
C GLY A 13 1.81 -7.77 -1.27
N THR A 14 1.84 -6.85 -0.31
CA THR A 14 2.02 -5.41 -0.54
C THR A 14 3.32 -4.87 0.10
N ILE A 15 3.45 -4.90 1.43
CA ILE A 15 4.70 -4.53 2.13
C ILE A 15 5.70 -5.69 2.09
N VAL A 16 5.20 -6.91 2.31
CA VAL A 16 5.98 -8.15 2.30
C VAL A 16 5.48 -9.11 1.22
N ASP A 17 6.27 -10.13 0.88
CA ASP A 17 5.76 -11.30 0.15
C ASP A 17 4.63 -11.96 0.95
N ASP A 18 3.59 -12.46 0.28
CA ASP A 18 2.50 -13.17 0.96
C ASP A 18 3.02 -14.50 1.53
N ALA A 19 3.02 -14.60 2.85
CA ALA A 19 3.47 -15.75 3.62
C ALA A 19 2.58 -16.00 4.85
N TYR A 20 1.36 -15.44 4.86
CA TYR A 20 0.46 -15.53 6.02
C TYR A 20 0.26 -16.99 6.46
N PRO A 21 0.34 -17.32 7.76
CA PRO A 21 0.36 -16.39 8.92
C PRO A 21 1.73 -15.77 9.25
N ALA A 22 2.82 -16.29 8.72
CA ALA A 22 4.16 -15.76 8.98
C ALA A 22 4.36 -14.39 8.31
N VAL A 23 5.34 -13.62 8.78
CA VAL A 23 5.77 -12.40 8.09
C VAL A 23 6.68 -12.78 6.92
N GLY A 24 6.29 -12.40 5.70
CA GLY A 24 7.10 -12.62 4.51
C GLY A 24 8.32 -11.70 4.43
N ARG A 25 9.13 -11.90 3.39
CA ARG A 25 10.28 -11.02 3.13
C ARG A 25 9.78 -9.65 2.68
N ALA A 26 10.43 -8.59 3.14
CA ALA A 26 10.15 -7.23 2.67
C ALA A 26 10.24 -7.13 1.14
N LYS A 27 9.25 -6.50 0.52
CA LYS A 27 9.30 -6.21 -0.92
C LYS A 27 10.36 -5.15 -1.20
N PHE A 28 10.93 -5.23 -2.40
CA PHE A 28 11.97 -4.31 -2.83
C PHE A 28 11.49 -2.86 -2.74
N PHE A 29 12.28 -2.02 -2.07
CA PHE A 29 12.00 -0.60 -1.79
C PHE A 29 10.77 -0.29 -0.92
N ALA A 30 10.12 -1.29 -0.30
CA ALA A 30 8.91 -1.05 0.48
C ALA A 30 9.12 -0.01 1.58
N PHE A 31 10.07 -0.25 2.47
CA PHE A 31 10.30 0.62 3.62
C PHE A 31 10.88 1.98 3.22
N GLU A 32 11.77 2.03 2.22
CA GLU A 32 12.29 3.28 1.66
C GLU A 32 11.16 4.16 1.13
N THR A 33 10.23 3.58 0.37
CA THR A 33 9.09 4.32 -0.18
C THR A 33 8.12 4.75 0.92
N LEU A 34 7.79 3.88 1.88
CA LEU A 34 6.92 4.22 3.01
C LEU A 34 7.49 5.40 3.82
N LYS A 35 8.78 5.34 4.18
CA LYS A 35 9.48 6.43 4.87
C LYS A 35 9.47 7.72 4.05
N LYS A 36 9.66 7.63 2.73
CA LYS A 36 9.60 8.79 1.85
C LYS A 36 8.20 9.41 1.80
N LEU A 37 7.14 8.60 1.73
CA LEU A 37 5.76 9.07 1.79
C LEU A 37 5.47 9.79 3.11
N GLN A 38 5.95 9.28 4.24
CA GLN A 38 5.84 9.97 5.54
C GLN A 38 6.62 11.28 5.56
N ALA A 39 7.84 11.30 5.05
CA ALA A 39 8.65 12.51 4.94
C ALA A 39 8.01 13.58 4.04
N ASP A 40 7.23 13.16 3.03
CA ASP A 40 6.45 14.05 2.16
C ASP A 40 5.15 14.55 2.82
N GLY A 41 4.93 14.20 4.09
CA GLY A 41 3.81 14.66 4.92
C GLY A 41 2.55 13.82 4.81
N HIS A 42 2.61 12.63 4.19
CA HIS A 42 1.49 11.70 4.16
C HIS A 42 1.37 10.92 5.47
N ARG A 43 0.15 10.55 5.83
CA ARG A 43 -0.15 9.70 6.97
C ARG A 43 -0.52 8.32 6.46
N LEU A 44 0.16 7.31 6.97
CA LEU A 44 0.01 5.93 6.53
C LEU A 44 -0.84 5.15 7.52
N ILE A 45 -1.82 4.41 7.03
CA ILE A 45 -2.64 3.50 7.82
C ILE A 45 -2.28 2.08 7.40
N LEU A 46 -1.91 1.23 8.35
CA LEU A 46 -1.79 -0.20 8.08
C LEU A 46 -3.21 -0.77 7.95
N TRP A 47 -3.53 -1.33 6.79
CA TRP A 47 -4.86 -1.87 6.48
C TRP A 47 -4.77 -3.33 6.06
N THR A 48 -4.81 -4.22 7.04
CA THR A 48 -4.59 -5.65 6.86
C THR A 48 -5.71 -6.46 7.49
N TYR A 49 -6.01 -7.63 6.94
CA TYR A 49 -6.93 -8.58 7.56
C TYR A 49 -6.31 -9.33 8.76
N ARG A 50 -4.99 -9.18 8.99
CA ARG A 50 -4.32 -9.66 10.20
C ARG A 50 -5.00 -9.09 11.44
N HIS A 51 -5.07 -9.90 12.49
CA HIS A 51 -5.66 -9.56 13.77
C HIS A 51 -4.87 -10.25 14.89
N GLY A 52 -5.10 -9.87 16.15
CA GLY A 52 -4.45 -10.50 17.30
C GLY A 52 -2.92 -10.47 17.21
N LYS A 53 -2.29 -11.63 17.43
CA LYS A 53 -0.83 -11.78 17.48
C LYS A 53 -0.18 -11.49 16.13
N GLU A 54 -0.80 -11.94 15.04
CA GLU A 54 -0.29 -11.75 13.68
C GLU A 54 -0.29 -10.28 13.28
N LEU A 55 -1.25 -9.50 13.78
CA LEU A 55 -1.28 -8.04 13.60
C LEU A 55 -0.15 -7.37 14.38
N GLU A 56 0.06 -7.78 15.64
CA GLU A 56 1.16 -7.27 16.47
C GLU A 56 2.52 -7.56 15.81
N GLU A 57 2.73 -8.76 15.28
CA GLU A 57 3.93 -9.13 14.54
C GLU A 57 4.15 -8.25 13.30
N ALA A 58 3.09 -7.98 12.51
CA ALA A 58 3.17 -7.11 11.34
C ALA A 58 3.51 -5.65 11.72
N VAL A 59 2.91 -5.13 12.79
CA VAL A 59 3.19 -3.79 13.31
C VAL A 59 4.63 -3.69 13.81
N ASN A 60 5.09 -4.65 14.59
CA ASN A 60 6.46 -4.68 15.13
C ASN A 60 7.50 -4.80 14.00
N PHE A 61 7.26 -5.67 13.01
CA PHE A 61 8.12 -5.79 11.84
C PHE A 61 8.27 -4.47 11.09
N CYS A 62 7.18 -3.73 10.90
CA CYS A 62 7.24 -2.42 10.25
C CYS A 62 8.01 -1.39 11.09
N LYS A 63 7.77 -1.40 12.41
CA LYS A 63 8.44 -0.50 13.36
C LYS A 63 9.95 -0.75 13.41
N GLU A 64 10.38 -2.00 13.44
CA GLU A 64 11.80 -2.40 13.40
C GLU A 64 12.50 -1.94 12.12
N ASN A 65 11.76 -1.82 11.01
CA ASN A 65 12.25 -1.28 9.73
C ASN A 65 12.12 0.26 9.61
N GLY A 66 11.71 0.92 10.69
CA GLY A 66 11.63 2.38 10.80
C GLY A 66 10.35 3.00 10.22
N VAL A 67 9.25 2.24 10.16
CA VAL A 67 7.94 2.75 9.76
C VAL A 67 6.94 2.56 10.91
N GLU A 68 6.49 3.65 11.49
CA GLU A 68 5.38 3.68 12.44
C GLU A 68 4.12 4.22 11.74
N PHE A 69 3.01 3.50 11.81
CA PHE A 69 1.77 3.91 11.15
C PHE A 69 1.00 4.93 11.99
N TYR A 70 0.30 5.84 11.32
CA TYR A 70 -0.63 6.79 11.95
C TYR A 70 -1.80 6.07 12.62
N ALA A 71 -2.30 4.99 12.01
CA ALA A 71 -3.32 4.13 12.57
C ALA A 71 -3.15 2.70 12.04
N VAL A 72 -3.71 1.73 12.76
CA VAL A 72 -3.70 0.32 12.38
C VAL A 72 -5.14 -0.17 12.36
N ASN A 73 -5.62 -0.61 11.20
CA ASN A 73 -6.99 -1.05 10.94
C ASN A 73 -8.10 -0.08 11.37
N ASN A 74 -7.76 1.21 11.43
CA ASN A 74 -8.62 2.30 11.88
C ASN A 74 -8.43 3.52 10.97
N SER A 75 -9.48 4.33 10.82
CA SER A 75 -9.48 5.54 9.99
C SER A 75 -8.61 6.65 10.59
N PHE A 76 -8.39 6.61 11.90
CA PHE A 76 -7.56 7.55 12.64
C PHE A 76 -7.04 6.93 13.95
N GLU A 77 -6.00 7.53 14.52
CA GLU A 77 -5.43 7.13 15.81
C GLU A 77 -6.47 7.22 16.93
N GLY A 78 -6.62 6.15 17.71
CA GLY A 78 -7.55 6.11 18.84
C GLY A 78 -9.03 5.93 18.45
N GLU A 79 -9.34 5.57 17.20
CA GLU A 79 -10.70 5.22 16.80
C GLU A 79 -11.25 4.07 17.65
N ASN A 80 -12.41 4.29 18.28
CA ASN A 80 -13.17 3.25 18.96
C ASN A 80 -14.27 2.73 18.01
N PHE A 81 -13.92 1.73 17.20
CA PHE A 81 -14.84 1.19 16.21
C PHE A 81 -16.06 0.51 16.86
N ASN A 82 -17.25 0.99 16.50
CA ASN A 82 -18.51 0.36 16.85
C ASN A 82 -19.29 0.04 15.54
N PRO A 83 -19.57 -1.24 15.25
CA PRO A 83 -20.23 -1.64 14.01
C PRO A 83 -21.67 -1.12 13.86
N GLU A 84 -22.32 -0.69 14.94
CA GLU A 84 -23.65 -0.06 14.89
C GLU A 84 -23.60 1.42 14.53
N LYS A 85 -22.43 2.08 14.72
CA LYS A 85 -22.27 3.53 14.60
C LYS A 85 -21.32 3.95 13.47
N ALA A 86 -20.52 3.02 12.95
CA ALA A 86 -19.50 3.30 11.95
C ALA A 86 -19.42 2.19 10.89
N SER A 87 -19.03 2.57 9.68
CA SER A 87 -18.71 1.63 8.61
C SER A 87 -17.38 0.96 8.87
N ARG A 88 -17.25 -0.33 8.53
CA ARG A 88 -15.98 -1.07 8.58
C ARG A 88 -14.93 -0.51 7.58
N LYS A 89 -15.38 0.14 6.50
CA LYS A 89 -14.46 0.68 5.48
C LYS A 89 -13.71 1.89 6.02
N LEU A 90 -12.38 1.87 5.92
CA LEU A 90 -11.56 3.02 6.28
C LEU A 90 -11.88 4.26 5.45
N ASN A 91 -11.76 5.41 6.11
CA ASN A 91 -11.74 6.70 5.44
C ASN A 91 -10.31 7.10 5.05
N ALA A 92 -9.88 6.72 3.84
CA ALA A 92 -8.56 7.05 3.28
C ALA A 92 -8.69 7.70 1.89
N ASP A 93 -7.70 8.51 1.51
CA ASP A 93 -7.61 9.10 0.17
C ASP A 93 -7.15 8.08 -0.89
N ILE A 94 -6.26 7.15 -0.49
CA ILE A 94 -5.60 6.18 -1.38
C ILE A 94 -5.56 4.83 -0.69
N PHE A 95 -5.81 3.76 -1.44
CA PHE A 95 -5.67 2.37 -1.02
C PHE A 95 -4.59 1.69 -1.88
N ILE A 96 -3.57 1.14 -1.23
CA ILE A 96 -2.47 0.40 -1.87
C ILE A 96 -2.58 -1.05 -1.40
N ASP A 97 -2.89 -1.94 -2.33
CA ASP A 97 -3.21 -3.34 -2.06
C ASP A 97 -2.83 -4.17 -3.28
N ASP A 98 -2.31 -5.37 -3.07
CA ASP A 98 -1.90 -6.26 -4.15
C ASP A 98 -3.06 -6.86 -4.93
N ARG A 99 -4.24 -6.89 -4.31
CA ARG A 99 -5.50 -7.36 -4.86
C ARG A 99 -6.30 -6.25 -5.54
N ASN A 100 -5.79 -5.03 -5.62
CA ASN A 100 -6.41 -3.97 -6.41
C ASN A 100 -6.59 -4.41 -7.88
N LEU A 101 -7.67 -3.94 -8.52
CA LEU A 101 -7.92 -4.19 -9.94
C LEU A 101 -6.76 -3.60 -10.77
N GLY A 102 -6.01 -4.47 -11.46
CA GLY A 102 -4.77 -4.11 -12.17
C GLY A 102 -3.48 -4.56 -11.47
N GLY A 103 -3.58 -5.05 -10.23
CA GLY A 103 -2.49 -5.60 -9.43
C GLY A 103 -1.55 -4.56 -8.82
N PHE A 104 -0.57 -5.03 -8.04
CA PHE A 104 0.47 -4.19 -7.45
C PHE A 104 1.57 -3.85 -8.47
N PRO A 105 1.80 -2.57 -8.81
CA PRO A 105 2.84 -2.21 -9.77
C PRO A 105 4.25 -2.21 -9.17
N GLY A 106 4.39 -2.37 -7.84
CA GLY A 106 5.64 -2.26 -7.10
C GLY A 106 5.89 -0.85 -6.55
N TRP A 107 6.67 -0.77 -5.47
CA TRP A 107 6.82 0.46 -4.68
C TRP A 107 7.41 1.65 -5.42
N GLY A 108 8.34 1.43 -6.35
CA GLY A 108 8.89 2.50 -7.18
C GLY A 108 7.82 3.18 -8.04
N GLU A 109 6.94 2.40 -8.66
CA GLU A 109 5.85 2.93 -9.49
C GLU A 109 4.75 3.54 -8.64
N VAL A 110 4.42 2.94 -7.49
CA VAL A 110 3.49 3.52 -6.50
C VAL A 110 3.92 4.93 -6.11
N TYR A 111 5.19 5.14 -5.75
CA TYR A 111 5.70 6.45 -5.36
C TYR A 111 5.55 7.47 -6.49
N LYS A 112 5.91 7.06 -7.71
CA LYS A 112 5.78 7.89 -8.92
C LYS A 112 4.32 8.28 -9.17
N ILE A 113 3.40 7.32 -9.16
CA ILE A 113 1.96 7.55 -9.37
C ILE A 113 1.42 8.58 -8.37
N ILE A 114 1.77 8.44 -7.09
CA ILE A 114 1.30 9.35 -6.03
C ILE A 114 1.88 10.76 -6.22
N ASN A 115 3.18 10.87 -6.49
CA ASN A 115 3.87 12.16 -6.57
C ASN A 115 3.55 12.92 -7.87
N GLU A 116 3.51 12.23 -9.01
CA GLU A 116 3.17 12.79 -10.32
C GLU A 116 1.66 12.91 -10.55
N LYS A 117 0.83 12.42 -9.61
CA LYS A 117 -0.64 12.41 -9.68
C LYS A 117 -1.15 11.72 -10.94
N ILE A 118 -0.51 10.61 -11.32
CA ILE A 118 -0.90 9.81 -12.48
C ILE A 118 -2.30 9.23 -12.21
N GLN A 119 -3.25 9.52 -13.09
CA GLN A 119 -4.60 8.98 -12.99
C GLN A 119 -4.80 7.88 -14.00
N PHE A 120 -5.53 6.84 -13.60
CA PHE A 120 -5.97 5.80 -14.52
C PHE A 120 -7.04 6.40 -15.43
N ASN A 121 -6.77 6.53 -16.73
CA ASN A 121 -7.77 6.96 -17.67
C ASN A 121 -8.62 5.76 -18.12
N ILE A 122 -9.89 5.75 -17.71
CA ILE A 122 -10.85 4.68 -18.04
C ILE A 122 -11.46 4.88 -19.44
N GLU A 123 -11.35 6.09 -20.03
CA GLU A 123 -11.90 6.40 -21.35
C GLU A 123 -11.24 5.59 -22.48
N GLU A 124 -10.06 5.01 -22.24
CA GLU A 124 -9.37 4.12 -23.19
C GLU A 124 -9.72 2.62 -23.01
N HIS A 125 -10.75 2.27 -22.23
CA HIS A 125 -11.22 0.89 -22.01
C HIS A 125 -10.10 -0.12 -21.66
N GLY A 126 -9.08 0.32 -20.92
CA GLY A 126 -7.94 -0.52 -20.58
C GLY A 126 -7.12 -0.87 -21.82
N ALA A 127 -6.32 0.09 -22.30
CA ALA A 127 -5.38 -0.14 -23.39
C ALA A 127 -4.58 -1.43 -23.14
N HIS A 128 -4.75 -2.43 -24.02
CA HIS A 128 -3.93 -3.63 -24.01
C HIS A 128 -2.46 -3.19 -24.08
N LYS A 129 -1.63 -3.57 -23.08
CA LYS A 129 -0.18 -3.40 -23.19
C LYS A 129 0.24 -3.89 -24.58
N PRO A 130 0.94 -3.08 -25.40
CA PRO A 130 1.43 -3.57 -26.68
C PRO A 130 2.29 -4.79 -26.37
N LYS A 131 1.95 -5.94 -26.98
CA LYS A 131 2.73 -7.17 -26.85
C LYS A 131 4.17 -6.79 -27.18
N LYS A 132 5.09 -6.94 -26.22
CA LYS A 132 6.53 -6.81 -26.49
C LYS A 132 6.83 -7.74 -27.65
N LYS A 133 7.14 -7.19 -28.83
CA LYS A 133 7.72 -7.99 -29.91
C LYS A 133 8.99 -8.59 -29.32
N LYS A 134 9.09 -9.92 -29.24
CA LYS A 134 10.36 -10.58 -28.98
C LYS A 134 11.31 -10.11 -30.08
N GLY A 135 12.19 -9.19 -29.74
CA GLY A 135 13.22 -8.71 -30.65
C GLY A 135 14.14 -9.88 -30.95
N TRP A 136 14.08 -10.35 -32.18
CA TRP A 136 15.02 -11.31 -32.73
C TRP A 136 16.29 -10.53 -33.09
N PHE A 137 17.15 -10.28 -32.11
CA PHE A 137 18.58 -10.08 -32.37
C PHE A 137 19.17 -11.50 -32.27
N SER A 138 19.60 -12.21 -33.32
CA SER A 138 20.32 -11.80 -34.53
C SER A 138 21.58 -11.01 -34.21
N PHE A 139 22.45 -11.62 -33.42
CA PHE A 139 23.90 -11.64 -33.67
C PHE A 139 24.40 -13.06 -33.46
#